data_AF-A0A972Y1V3-F1
#
_entry.id   AF-A0A972Y1V3-F1
#
_cell.length_a   1.000
_cell.length_b   1.000
_cell.length_c   1.000
_cell.angle_alpha   90.00
_cell.angle_beta   90.00
_cell.angle_gamma   90.00
#
_symmetry.space_group_name_H-M   'P 1'
#
loop_
_entity.id
_entity.type
_entity.pdbx_description
1 polymer ?
#
loop_
_entity_poly.entity_id
_entity_poly.type
_entity_poly.pdbx_seq_one_letter_code
_entity_poly.pdbx_strand_id
1 'polypeptide(L)'
;DYAEGEFTIKDIGYFGKKKGNVLIDILNKEFDVLITYNREDDEVLNLITLESKSKFKVGFSVQDQRLNDLVIDIKTKDISAFNNELIKYLKILNKL
;
A
#
# COMPACT_ATOMS: atom_id res chain seq x y z
N ASP A 1 -18.54 10.89 -7.61
CA ASP A 1 -18.30 11.18 -6.20
C ASP A 1 -17.19 10.28 -5.69
N TYR A 2 -16.16 10.85 -5.07
CA TYR A 2 -15.09 10.09 -4.40
C TYR A 2 -15.60 9.71 -3.00
N ALA A 3 -15.36 8.48 -2.54
CA ALA A 3 -15.54 8.20 -1.13
C ALA A 3 -14.48 8.93 -0.31
N GLU A 4 -14.76 9.18 0.97
CA GLU A 4 -13.84 9.89 1.86
C GLU A 4 -12.50 9.14 1.95
N GLY A 5 -11.40 9.81 1.57
CA GLY A 5 -10.06 9.21 1.56
C GLY A 5 -9.70 8.40 0.32
N GLU A 6 -10.45 8.54 -0.79
CA GLU A 6 -10.08 7.96 -2.08
C GLU A 6 -9.30 8.96 -2.96
N PHE A 7 -8.34 8.45 -3.72
CA PHE A 7 -7.66 9.19 -4.79
C PHE A 7 -7.64 8.36 -6.07
N THR A 8 -7.41 9.02 -7.20
CA THR A 8 -7.25 8.38 -8.51
C THR A 8 -6.01 8.88 -9.22
N ILE A 9 -5.69 8.29 -10.38
CA ILE A 9 -4.58 8.75 -11.22
C ILE A 9 -4.69 10.23 -11.64
N LYS A 10 -5.90 10.81 -11.64
CA LYS A 10 -6.12 12.23 -11.95
C LYS A 10 -5.53 13.17 -10.90
N ASP A 11 -5.33 12.66 -9.67
CA ASP A 11 -4.72 13.39 -8.56
C ASP A 11 -3.18 13.43 -8.66
N ILE A 12 -2.62 12.76 -9.67
CA ILE A 12 -1.19 12.70 -9.97
C ILE A 12 -0.95 13.41 -11.32
N GLY A 13 -0.19 14.50 -11.27
CA GLY A 13 0.25 15.23 -12.45
C GLY A 13 1.51 14.63 -13.09
N TYR A 14 1.91 15.22 -14.20
CA TYR A 14 3.17 14.89 -14.89
C TYR A 14 4.36 14.83 -13.93
N PHE A 15 5.24 13.86 -14.16
CA PHE A 15 6.41 13.57 -13.33
C PHE A 15 6.06 13.24 -11.86
N GLY A 16 4.88 12.67 -11.60
CA GLY A 16 4.48 12.26 -10.26
C GLY A 16 4.11 13.41 -9.33
N LYS A 17 3.88 14.63 -9.84
CA LYS A 17 3.47 15.76 -8.98
C LYS A 17 2.07 15.54 -8.41
N LYS A 18 1.95 15.40 -7.09
CA LYS A 18 0.64 15.30 -6.41
C LYS A 18 -0.14 16.61 -6.53
N LYS A 19 -1.41 16.51 -6.88
CA LYS A 19 -2.32 17.65 -7.11
C LYS A 19 -3.59 17.58 -6.27
N GLY A 20 -4.07 16.38 -5.97
CA GLY A 20 -5.29 16.20 -5.17
C GLY A 20 -5.03 16.41 -3.68
N ASN A 21 -5.81 17.27 -3.03
CA ASN A 21 -5.71 17.51 -1.58
C ASN A 21 -5.88 16.20 -0.79
N VAL A 22 -6.79 15.33 -1.21
CA VAL A 22 -7.02 14.03 -0.58
C VAL A 22 -5.77 13.14 -0.64
N LEU A 23 -5.10 13.07 -1.78
CA LEU A 23 -3.85 12.31 -1.91
C LEU A 23 -2.75 12.87 -0.99
N ILE A 24 -2.64 14.20 -0.92
CA ILE A 24 -1.67 14.86 -0.03
C ILE A 24 -1.96 14.55 1.43
N ASP A 25 -3.23 14.55 1.83
CA ASP A 25 -3.64 14.22 3.20
C ASP A 25 -3.34 12.75 3.54
N ILE A 26 -3.61 11.83 2.62
CA ILE A 26 -3.26 10.40 2.76
C ILE A 26 -1.75 10.22 2.92
N LEU A 27 -0.95 10.87 2.07
CA LEU A 27 0.51 10.76 2.12
C LEU A 27 1.11 11.38 3.39
N ASN A 28 0.45 12.39 3.97
CA ASN A 28 0.88 13.01 5.21
C ASN A 28 0.42 12.27 6.47
N LYS A 29 -0.55 11.37 6.36
CA LYS A 29 -1.06 10.60 7.49
C LYS A 29 -0.09 9.47 7.87
N GLU A 30 0.20 9.36 9.16
CA GLU A 30 0.99 8.28 9.73
C GLU A 30 0.10 7.08 10.07
N PHE A 31 -0.04 6.16 9.12
CA PHE A 31 -0.71 4.89 9.38
C PHE A 31 0.23 3.93 10.12
N ASP A 32 -0.31 3.11 11.03
CA ASP A 32 0.48 2.04 11.64
C ASP A 32 0.85 0.96 10.62
N VAL A 33 -0.07 0.63 9.71
CA VAL A 33 0.13 -0.33 8.62
C VAL A 33 -0.47 0.20 7.31
N LEU A 34 0.30 0.13 6.23
CA LEU A 34 -0.18 0.29 4.85
C LEU A 34 -0.21 -1.09 4.17
N ILE A 35 -1.33 -1.44 3.54
CA ILE A 35 -1.53 -2.73 2.86
C ILE A 35 -1.75 -2.47 1.37
N THR A 36 -0.88 -3.02 0.53
CA THR A 36 -0.99 -2.94 -0.93
C THR A 36 -1.45 -4.29 -1.49
N TYR A 37 -2.71 -4.35 -1.97
CA TYR A 37 -3.30 -5.57 -2.52
C TYR A 37 -2.93 -5.84 -3.99
N ASN A 38 -2.09 -5.01 -4.60
CA ASN A 38 -1.71 -5.19 -5.99
C ASN A 38 -0.69 -6.32 -6.16
N ARG A 39 -0.84 -7.12 -7.21
CA ARG A 39 0.05 -8.24 -7.56
C ARG A 39 0.88 -7.99 -8.80
N GLU A 40 0.50 -6.98 -9.56
CA GLU A 40 1.22 -6.55 -10.74
C GLU A 40 2.07 -5.33 -10.37
N ASP A 41 3.08 -5.03 -11.17
CA ASP A 41 3.85 -3.82 -10.97
C ASP A 41 3.01 -2.61 -11.42
N ASP A 42 2.79 -1.66 -10.52
CA ASP A 42 2.05 -0.44 -10.81
C ASP A 42 2.85 0.75 -10.29
N GLU A 43 3.38 1.54 -11.22
CA GLU A 43 4.26 2.68 -10.93
C GLU A 43 3.60 3.72 -10.01
N VAL A 44 2.29 3.91 -10.15
CA VAL A 44 1.54 4.86 -9.32
C VAL A 44 1.45 4.32 -7.90
N LEU A 45 1.04 3.06 -7.71
CA LEU A 45 0.99 2.46 -6.38
C LEU A 45 2.38 2.36 -5.74
N ASN A 46 3.41 2.06 -6.53
CA ASN A 46 4.79 2.05 -6.05
C ASN A 46 5.23 3.42 -5.54
N LEU A 47 4.91 4.49 -6.28
CA LEU A 47 5.19 5.86 -5.85
C LEU A 47 4.45 6.20 -4.54
N ILE A 48 3.17 5.84 -4.44
CA ILE A 48 2.38 6.11 -3.24
C ILE A 48 2.90 5.31 -2.04
N THR A 49 3.23 4.03 -2.23
CA THR A 49 3.81 3.18 -1.18
C THR A 49 5.17 3.71 -0.74
N LEU A 50 6.02 4.15 -1.67
CA LEU A 50 7.31 4.76 -1.36
C LEU A 50 7.15 6.02 -0.51
N GLU A 51 6.24 6.91 -0.89
CA GLU A 51 6.05 8.20 -0.23
C GLU A 51 5.21 8.16 1.03
N SER A 52 4.45 7.09 1.26
CA SER A 52 3.68 6.91 2.46
C SER A 52 4.56 6.97 3.72
N LYS A 53 4.10 7.74 4.71
CA LYS A 53 4.67 7.81 6.07
C LYS A 53 4.22 6.67 6.98
N SER A 54 3.63 5.62 6.44
CA SER A 54 3.24 4.44 7.23
C SER A 54 4.45 3.81 7.93
N LYS A 55 4.24 3.34 9.16
CA LYS A 55 5.29 2.73 9.99
C LYS A 55 5.64 1.30 9.59
N PHE A 56 4.73 0.65 8.86
CA PHE A 56 4.89 -0.72 8.41
C PHE A 56 4.15 -0.93 7.09
N LYS A 57 4.84 -1.36 6.05
CA LYS A 57 4.30 -1.55 4.70
C LYS A 57 4.24 -3.03 4.36
N VAL A 58 3.07 -3.49 3.94
CA VAL A 58 2.84 -4.90 3.59
C VAL A 58 2.25 -5.01 2.20
N GLY A 59 2.80 -5.91 1.40
CA GLY A 59 2.32 -6.13 0.03
C GLY A 59 2.58 -7.54 -0.46
N PHE A 60 2.15 -7.80 -1.70
CA PHE A 60 2.52 -9.02 -2.41
C PHE A 60 3.96 -8.96 -2.90
N SER A 61 4.51 -10.13 -3.25
CA SER A 61 5.81 -10.20 -3.92
C SER A 61 5.68 -9.66 -5.34
N VAL A 62 5.93 -8.37 -5.49
CA VAL A 62 6.08 -7.68 -6.78
C VAL A 62 7.56 -7.49 -7.12
N GLN A 63 7.85 -6.79 -8.22
CA GLN A 63 9.18 -6.69 -8.82
C GLN A 63 10.21 -6.00 -7.91
N ASP A 64 9.81 -4.99 -7.11
CA ASP A 64 10.67 -4.35 -6.11
C ASP A 64 10.19 -4.63 -4.68
N GLN A 65 10.79 -5.64 -4.05
CA GLN A 65 10.46 -6.03 -2.68
C GLN A 65 10.86 -4.97 -1.64
N ARG A 66 11.73 -4.02 -1.98
CA ARG A 66 12.23 -2.99 -1.03
C ARG A 66 11.18 -1.95 -0.66
N LEU A 67 10.04 -1.92 -1.37
CA LEU A 67 8.92 -1.04 -1.07
C LEU A 67 8.14 -1.46 0.19
N ASN A 68 8.26 -2.73 0.60
CA ASN A 68 7.49 -3.30 1.70
C ASN A 68 8.42 -3.83 2.80
N ASP A 69 8.02 -3.65 4.06
CA ASP A 69 8.69 -4.24 5.22
C ASP A 69 8.34 -5.73 5.36
N LEU A 70 7.16 -6.12 4.90
CA LEU A 70 6.70 -7.51 4.82
C LEU A 70 6.14 -7.80 3.43
N VAL A 71 6.66 -8.87 2.83
CA VAL A 71 6.17 -9.39 1.56
C VAL A 71 5.48 -10.72 1.81
N ILE A 72 4.22 -10.83 1.42
CA ILE A 72 3.44 -12.06 1.51
C ILE A 72 3.27 -12.62 0.11
N ASP A 73 3.98 -13.71 -0.18
CA ASP A 73 3.84 -14.44 -1.45
C ASP A 73 2.85 -15.60 -1.29
N ILE A 74 1.66 -15.45 -1.86
CA ILE A 74 0.65 -16.51 -1.92
C ILE A 74 0.23 -16.78 -3.36
N LYS A 75 0.22 -18.08 -3.73
CA LYS A 75 -0.11 -18.52 -5.09
C LYS A 75 -1.56 -18.23 -5.51
N THR A 76 -2.49 -18.30 -4.56
CA THR A 76 -3.91 -18.04 -4.82
C THR A 76 -4.16 -16.54 -4.92
N LYS A 77 -5.05 -16.09 -5.81
CA LYS A 77 -5.54 -14.69 -5.89
C LYS A 77 -6.55 -14.34 -4.78
N ASP A 78 -6.85 -15.28 -3.89
CA ASP A 78 -7.78 -15.08 -2.78
C ASP A 78 -7.25 -14.08 -1.75
N ILE A 79 -7.96 -12.96 -1.62
CA ILE A 79 -7.69 -11.91 -0.64
C ILE A 79 -7.88 -12.44 0.79
N SER A 80 -8.79 -13.39 1.01
CA SER A 80 -9.01 -14.01 2.32
C SER A 80 -7.79 -14.77 2.78
N ALA A 81 -7.15 -15.53 1.88
CA ALA A 81 -5.91 -16.23 2.16
C ALA A 81 -4.76 -15.25 2.50
N PHE A 82 -4.68 -14.11 1.80
CA PHE A 82 -3.70 -13.07 2.11
C PHE A 82 -3.95 -12.48 3.49
N ASN A 83 -5.20 -12.12 3.80
CA ASN A 83 -5.58 -11.55 5.09
C ASN A 83 -5.27 -12.50 6.25
N ASN A 84 -5.47 -13.81 6.06
CA ASN A 84 -5.13 -14.81 7.07
C ASN A 84 -3.64 -14.85 7.38
N GLU A 85 -2.78 -14.89 6.35
CA GLU A 85 -1.32 -14.83 6.55
C GLU A 85 -0.89 -13.48 7.12
N LEU A 86 -1.46 -12.37 6.64
CA LEU A 86 -1.19 -11.03 7.16
C LEU A 86 -1.45 -10.95 8.67
N ILE A 87 -2.63 -11.37 9.12
CA ILE A 87 -3.00 -11.35 10.54
C ILE A 87 -2.03 -12.20 11.36
N LYS A 88 -1.66 -13.38 10.86
CA LYS A 88 -0.71 -14.27 11.52
C LYS A 88 0.67 -13.59 11.67
N TYR A 89 1.20 -12.97 10.62
CA TYR A 89 2.50 -12.31 10.69
C TYR A 89 2.47 -11.02 11.53
N LEU A 90 1.39 -10.24 11.47
CA LEU A 90 1.25 -9.05 12.33
C LEU A 90 1.25 -9.44 13.82
N LYS A 91 0.61 -10.56 14.19
CA LYS A 91 0.67 -11.11 15.56
C LYS A 91 2.08 -11.53 15.95
N ILE A 92 2.79 -12.26 15.07
CA ILE A 92 4.17 -12.70 15.32
C ILE A 92 5.10 -11.49 15.53
N LEU A 93 4.90 -10.42 14.77
CA LEU A 93 5.69 -9.19 14.82
C LEU A 93 5.25 -8.20 15.91
N ASN A 94 4.22 -8.55 16.69
CA ASN A 94 3.62 -7.68 17.71
C ASN A 94 3.20 -6.30 17.15
N LYS A 95 2.55 -6.32 15.97
CA LYS A 95 2.01 -5.15 15.25
C LYS A 95 0.47 -5.08 15.29
N LEU A 96 -0.19 -6.02 15.99
CA LEU A 96 -1.64 -6.14 16.15
C LEU A 96 -1.99 -6.47 17.60
#